data_AF-A0A257TMR9-F1
#
_entry.id   AF-A0A257TMR9-F1
#
_cell.length_a   1.000
_cell.length_b   1.000
_cell.length_c   1.000
_cell.angle_alpha   90.00
_cell.angle_beta   90.00
_cell.angle_gamma   90.00
#
_symmetry.space_group_name_H-M   'P 1'
#
loop_
_entity.id
_entity.type
_entity.pdbx_description
1 polymer ?
#
loop_
_entity_poly.entity_id
_entity_poly.type
_entity_poly.pdbx_seq_one_letter_code
_entity_poly.pdbx_strand_id
1 'polypeptide(L)'
;MPNRQQLGGVIHTYQKYDPKNIPSPTQPPPDMVSGAMEHILAYGSLRELTEEELARAVHLDPSQIAGLGPSLEALREMLLERKRRILEKYETKQVRETARREYRAAGEHIKPPKPLRQPFERAFEEEQLRDLEKLWYKAGGERSPFSAQLLPLIERL
;
A
#
# COMPACT_ATOMS: atom_id res chain seq x y z
N MET A 1 33.49 3.90 27.24
CA MET A 1 32.05 3.67 27.50
C MET A 1 31.28 4.75 26.74
N PRO A 2 30.48 4.42 25.71
CA PRO A 2 29.80 5.44 24.92
C PRO A 2 28.68 6.09 25.73
N ASN A 3 28.62 7.42 25.70
CA ASN A 3 27.65 8.26 26.41
C ASN A 3 26.50 8.65 25.44
N ARG A 4 25.32 8.93 26.00
CA ARG A 4 23.98 9.01 25.36
C ARG A 4 23.78 10.11 24.29
N GLN A 5 24.86 10.67 23.74
CA GLN A 5 24.87 11.77 22.76
C GLN A 5 25.09 11.31 21.30
N GLN A 6 25.03 10.01 21.01
CA GLN A 6 25.23 9.42 19.66
C GLN A 6 23.97 8.80 19.05
N LEU A 7 22.80 9.42 19.19
CA LEU A 7 21.62 9.05 18.40
C LEU A 7 21.18 10.26 17.58
N GLY A 8 21.52 10.22 16.28
CA GLY A 8 21.14 11.22 15.30
C GLY A 8 19.61 11.36 15.24
N GLY A 9 19.13 12.59 15.42
CA GLY A 9 17.74 12.92 15.21
C GLY A 9 17.43 12.90 13.71
N VAL A 10 16.53 12.01 13.30
CA VAL A 10 15.89 12.06 11.99
C VAL A 10 15.03 13.32 11.96
N ILE A 11 15.38 14.30 11.14
CA ILE A 11 14.55 15.48 10.89
C ILE A 11 13.58 15.14 9.75
N HIS A 12 12.34 14.78 10.10
CA HIS A 12 11.23 14.75 9.15
C HIS A 12 10.65 16.16 9.02
N THR A 13 10.89 16.84 7.91
CA THR A 13 10.10 18.02 7.54
C THR A 13 8.90 17.59 6.70
N TYR A 14 7.77 17.32 7.34
CA TYR A 14 6.48 17.48 6.66
C TYR A 14 6.20 18.98 6.59
N GLN A 15 6.35 19.60 5.41
CA GLN A 15 5.76 20.92 5.18
C GLN A 15 4.25 20.74 5.24
N LYS A 16 3.71 21.22 6.36
CA LYS A 16 2.34 21.05 6.80
C LYS A 16 1.47 22.01 6.00
N TYR A 17 0.55 21.44 5.22
CA TYR A 17 -0.69 22.08 4.77
C TYR A 17 -1.25 22.95 5.91
N ASP A 18 -1.41 24.27 5.69
CA ASP A 18 -2.06 25.19 6.63
C ASP A 18 -3.56 25.27 6.32
N PRO A 19 -4.43 24.49 7.00
CA PRO A 19 -5.86 24.45 6.71
C PRO A 19 -6.58 25.75 7.08
N LYS A 20 -5.93 26.73 7.69
CA LYS A 20 -6.55 28.01 8.06
C LYS A 20 -6.55 29.03 6.92
N ASN A 21 -5.60 28.95 5.99
CA ASN A 21 -5.43 29.94 4.92
C ASN A 21 -5.53 29.26 3.55
N ILE A 22 -6.75 28.93 3.14
CA ILE A 22 -7.02 28.43 1.78
C ILE A 22 -7.19 29.66 0.87
N PRO A 23 -6.31 29.88 -0.13
CA PRO A 23 -6.49 30.98 -1.07
C PRO A 23 -7.76 30.76 -1.90
N SER A 24 -8.43 31.86 -2.27
CA SER A 24 -9.70 31.81 -3.01
C SER A 24 -9.48 31.22 -4.42
N PRO A 25 -10.36 30.32 -4.92
CA PRO A 25 -10.23 29.71 -6.25
C PRO A 25 -10.23 30.70 -7.43
N THR A 26 -10.65 31.94 -7.19
CA THR A 26 -10.76 33.03 -8.17
C THR A 26 -9.64 34.06 -8.07
N GLN A 27 -8.63 33.84 -7.23
CA GLN A 27 -7.49 34.76 -7.19
C GLN A 27 -6.67 34.67 -8.47
N PRO A 28 -6.28 35.82 -9.07
CA PRO A 28 -5.37 35.82 -10.21
C PRO A 28 -4.03 35.21 -9.77
N PRO A 29 -3.40 34.41 -10.63
CA PRO A 29 -2.12 33.78 -10.31
C PRO A 29 -1.05 34.85 -10.03
N PRO A 30 -0.14 34.62 -9.07
CA PRO A 30 0.90 35.59 -8.73
C PRO A 30 1.82 35.85 -9.93
N ASP A 31 2.19 37.11 -10.13
CA ASP A 31 3.12 37.53 -11.18
C ASP A 31 4.56 37.14 -10.84
N MET A 32 5.06 36.12 -11.52
CA MET A 32 6.39 35.55 -11.31
C MET A 32 7.49 36.32 -12.04
N VAL A 33 7.14 37.15 -13.03
CA VAL A 33 8.10 37.88 -13.88
C VAL A 33 8.51 39.18 -13.19
N SER A 34 7.56 39.87 -12.58
CA SER A 34 7.83 41.13 -11.86
C SER A 34 8.75 40.91 -10.66
N GLY A 35 8.57 39.84 -9.88
CA GLY A 35 9.43 39.55 -8.72
C GLY A 35 10.89 39.26 -9.09
N ALA A 36 11.13 38.57 -10.21
CA ALA A 36 12.48 38.33 -10.72
C ALA A 36 13.15 39.64 -11.20
N MET A 37 12.37 40.52 -11.85
CA MET A 37 12.86 41.81 -12.35
C MET A 37 13.19 42.80 -11.22
N GLU A 38 12.36 42.89 -10.19
CA GLU A 38 12.63 43.72 -9.00
C GLU A 38 13.88 43.25 -8.26
N HIS A 39 14.10 41.94 -8.14
CA HIS A 39 15.29 41.38 -7.51
C HIS A 39 16.58 41.70 -8.30
N ILE A 40 16.52 41.66 -9.63
CA ILE A 40 17.65 42.03 -10.51
C ILE A 40 17.99 43.52 -10.36
N LEU A 41 16.98 44.39 -10.29
CA LEU A 41 17.15 45.83 -10.08
C LEU A 41 17.67 46.14 -8.66
N ALA A 42 17.23 45.41 -7.65
CA ALA A 42 17.57 45.65 -6.25
C ALA A 42 18.97 45.15 -5.85
N TYR A 43 19.41 44.00 -6.39
CA TYR A 43 20.62 43.32 -5.91
C TYR A 43 21.71 43.13 -6.98
N GLY A 44 21.44 43.42 -8.26
CA GLY A 44 22.45 43.60 -9.31
C GLY A 44 23.40 42.42 -9.57
N SER A 45 23.06 41.20 -9.16
CA SER A 45 23.98 40.05 -9.21
C SER A 45 23.27 38.75 -9.61
N LEU A 46 23.75 38.12 -10.69
CA LEU A 46 23.39 36.78 -11.18
C LEU A 46 24.21 35.68 -10.49
N ARG A 47 24.48 35.81 -9.20
CA ARG A 47 25.12 34.73 -8.44
C ARG A 47 24.20 33.51 -8.46
N GLU A 48 24.74 32.36 -8.87
CA GLU A 48 24.05 31.08 -8.72
C GLU A 48 23.78 30.83 -7.22
N LEU A 49 22.53 30.52 -6.90
CA LEU A 49 22.11 30.18 -5.54
C LEU A 49 22.69 28.81 -5.17
N THR A 50 23.16 28.63 -3.93
CA THR A 50 23.51 27.29 -3.43
C THR A 50 22.27 26.40 -3.38
N GLU A 51 22.42 25.07 -3.34
CA GLU A 51 21.28 24.15 -3.30
C GLU A 51 20.31 24.47 -2.14
N GLU A 52 20.82 24.91 -0.98
CA GLU A 52 19.98 25.30 0.16
C GLU A 52 19.34 26.68 0.00
N GLU A 53 19.97 27.58 -0.75
CA GLU A 53 19.39 28.89 -1.10
C GLU A 53 18.32 28.73 -2.19
N LEU A 54 18.55 27.85 -3.17
CA LEU A 54 17.60 27.51 -4.22
C LEU A 54 16.36 26.82 -3.66
N ALA A 55 16.51 25.85 -2.75
CA ALA A 55 15.39 25.18 -2.10
C ALA A 55 14.53 26.11 -1.22
N ARG A 56 15.12 27.21 -0.70
CA ARG A 56 14.38 28.26 0.03
C ARG A 56 13.76 29.30 -0.90
N ALA A 57 14.40 29.60 -2.03
CA ALA A 57 13.93 30.57 -3.01
C ALA A 57 12.82 30.00 -3.92
N VAL A 58 12.83 28.69 -4.16
CA VAL A 58 11.87 27.99 -5.01
C VAL A 58 10.70 27.50 -4.15
N HIS A 59 9.70 28.37 -3.96
CA HIS A 59 8.41 27.99 -3.41
C HIS A 59 7.51 27.51 -4.55
N LEU A 60 7.55 26.21 -4.85
CA LEU A 60 6.66 25.60 -5.86
C LEU A 60 5.28 25.41 -5.23
N ASP A 61 4.29 26.17 -5.72
CA ASP A 61 2.90 25.86 -5.43
C ASP A 61 2.54 24.55 -6.19
N PRO A 62 2.03 23.49 -5.53
CA PRO A 62 1.60 22.27 -6.20
C PRO A 62 0.64 22.51 -7.38
N SER A 63 -0.09 23.63 -7.38
CA SER A 63 -0.93 24.05 -8.50
C SER A 63 -0.12 24.37 -9.77
N GLN A 64 1.14 24.79 -9.66
CA GLN A 64 2.05 25.07 -10.78
C GLN A 64 2.61 23.79 -11.44
N ILE A 65 2.47 22.63 -10.78
CA ILE A 65 2.82 21.31 -11.31
C ILE A 65 1.57 20.61 -11.87
N ALA A 66 0.37 21.17 -11.67
CA ALA A 66 -0.86 20.65 -12.23
C ALA A 66 -0.80 20.68 -13.77
N GLY A 67 -0.66 19.51 -14.39
CA GLY A 67 -0.51 19.37 -15.85
C GLY A 67 0.91 18.99 -16.33
N LEU A 68 1.91 18.95 -15.43
CA LEU A 68 3.27 18.50 -15.73
C LEU A 68 3.51 17.00 -15.42
N GLY A 69 2.46 16.27 -15.04
CA GLY A 69 2.48 14.82 -14.84
C GLY A 69 1.80 14.06 -15.99
N PRO A 70 2.08 12.76 -16.17
CA PRO A 70 1.31 11.93 -17.11
C PRO A 70 -0.18 12.05 -16.81
N SER A 71 -1.00 12.14 -17.86
CA SER A 71 -2.46 12.19 -17.68
C SER A 71 -2.94 10.99 -16.87
N LEU A 72 -4.08 11.12 -16.18
CA LEU A 72 -4.68 9.99 -15.44
C LEU A 72 -4.93 8.78 -16.36
N GLU A 73 -5.17 9.02 -17.64
CA GLU A 73 -5.29 8.00 -18.68
C GLU A 73 -3.94 7.31 -18.94
N ALA A 74 -2.86 8.07 -19.12
CA ALA A 74 -1.52 7.51 -19.30
C ALA A 74 -1.08 6.68 -18.08
N LEU A 75 -1.37 7.14 -16.85
CA LEU A 75 -1.11 6.36 -15.64
C LEU A 75 -1.93 5.06 -15.60
N ARG A 76 -3.20 5.11 -15.98
CA ARG A 76 -4.06 3.92 -16.08
C ARG A 76 -3.49 2.92 -17.09
N GLU A 77 -3.12 3.38 -18.28
CA GLU A 77 -2.55 2.53 -19.33
C GLU A 77 -1.24 1.88 -18.88
N MET A 78 -0.32 2.66 -18.29
CA MET A 78 0.93 2.14 -17.72
C MET A 78 0.69 1.07 -16.64
N LEU A 79 -0.29 1.29 -15.76
CA LEU A 79 -0.64 0.33 -14.71
C LEU A 79 -1.27 -0.95 -15.29
N LEU A 80 -2.13 -0.83 -16.29
CA LEU A 80 -2.72 -1.97 -16.99
C LEU A 80 -1.67 -2.79 -17.75
N GLU A 81 -0.72 -2.13 -18.40
CA GLU A 81 0.37 -2.81 -19.10
C GLU A 81 1.29 -3.54 -18.12
N ARG A 82 1.64 -2.90 -16.99
CA ARG A 82 2.40 -3.56 -15.91
C ARG A 82 1.65 -4.77 -15.34
N LYS A 83 0.35 -4.63 -15.10
CA LYS A 83 -0.52 -5.75 -14.68
C LYS A 83 -0.49 -6.87 -15.71
N ARG A 84 -0.59 -6.57 -17.01
CA ARG A 84 -0.52 -7.57 -18.09
C ARG A 84 0.80 -8.32 -18.07
N ARG A 85 1.94 -7.61 -18.03
CA ARG A 85 3.28 -8.22 -17.97
C ARG A 85 3.45 -9.14 -16.76
N ILE A 86 2.90 -8.76 -15.60
CA ILE A 86 2.89 -9.60 -14.40
C ILE A 86 2.07 -10.86 -14.64
N LEU A 87 0.85 -10.75 -15.18
CA LEU A 87 -0.03 -11.90 -15.43
C LEU A 87 0.46 -12.80 -16.58
N GLU A 88 1.19 -12.26 -17.56
CA GLU A 88 1.86 -13.04 -18.61
C GLU A 88 3.03 -13.85 -18.05
N LYS A 89 3.80 -13.25 -17.12
CA LYS A 89 4.94 -13.93 -16.49
C LYS A 89 4.51 -14.93 -15.43
N TYR A 90 3.47 -14.62 -14.67
CA TYR A 90 2.98 -15.42 -13.56
C TYR A 90 1.58 -15.95 -13.91
N GLU A 91 1.52 -17.21 -14.30
CA GLU A 91 0.26 -17.92 -14.52
C GLU A 91 -0.49 -18.04 -13.19
N THR A 92 -1.64 -17.36 -13.08
CA THR A 92 -2.42 -17.32 -11.83
C THR A 92 -3.62 -18.26 -11.85
N LYS A 93 -4.14 -18.63 -13.04
CA LYS A 93 -5.34 -19.46 -13.13
C LYS A 93 -5.02 -20.90 -12.77
N GLN A 94 -3.98 -21.46 -13.38
CA GLN A 94 -3.59 -22.85 -13.13
C GLN A 94 -3.20 -23.10 -11.66
N VAL A 95 -2.51 -22.14 -11.03
CA VAL A 95 -2.14 -22.21 -9.62
C VAL A 95 -3.40 -22.17 -8.73
N ARG A 96 -4.34 -21.27 -9.00
CA ARG A 96 -5.62 -21.19 -8.26
C ARG A 96 -6.46 -22.45 -8.42
N GLU A 97 -6.56 -23.00 -9.63
CA GLU A 97 -7.28 -24.25 -9.86
C GLU A 97 -6.62 -25.43 -9.15
N THR A 98 -5.28 -25.47 -9.14
CA THR A 98 -4.53 -26.52 -8.45
C THR A 98 -4.71 -26.42 -6.93
N ALA A 99 -4.55 -25.24 -6.36
CA ALA A 99 -4.80 -24.99 -4.93
C ALA A 99 -6.23 -25.39 -4.54
N ARG A 100 -7.24 -25.03 -5.35
CA ARG A 100 -8.63 -25.39 -5.10
C ARG A 100 -8.88 -26.89 -5.14
N ARG A 101 -8.29 -27.61 -6.10
CA ARG A 101 -8.37 -29.09 -6.16
C ARG A 101 -7.72 -29.73 -4.95
N GLU A 102 -6.53 -29.27 -4.56
CA GLU A 102 -5.83 -29.81 -3.40
C GLU A 102 -6.59 -29.55 -2.10
N TYR A 103 -7.16 -28.36 -1.93
CA TYR A 103 -8.03 -28.04 -0.80
C TYR A 103 -9.25 -28.96 -0.73
N ARG A 104 -9.96 -29.15 -1.86
CA ARG A 104 -11.13 -30.02 -1.94
C ARG A 104 -10.77 -31.47 -1.62
N ALA A 105 -9.72 -32.00 -2.25
CA ALA A 105 -9.23 -33.35 -2.00
C ALA A 105 -8.81 -33.56 -0.54
N ALA A 106 -8.14 -32.57 0.07
CA ALA A 106 -7.73 -32.65 1.47
C ALA A 106 -8.95 -32.69 2.42
N GLY A 107 -9.98 -31.87 2.18
CA GLY A 107 -11.13 -31.78 3.06
C GLY A 107 -12.10 -32.94 2.97
N GLU A 108 -12.27 -33.56 1.80
CA GLU A 108 -13.13 -34.74 1.61
C GLU A 108 -12.69 -35.95 2.44
N HIS A 109 -11.40 -36.05 2.77
CA HIS A 109 -10.86 -37.14 3.57
C HIS A 109 -10.94 -36.90 5.09
N ILE A 110 -11.24 -35.67 5.53
CA ILE A 110 -11.30 -35.32 6.94
C ILE A 110 -12.59 -35.86 7.54
N LYS A 111 -12.46 -36.59 8.67
CA LYS A 111 -13.61 -37.13 9.41
C LYS A 111 -13.86 -36.30 10.67
N PRO A 112 -14.76 -35.30 10.64
CA PRO A 112 -15.07 -34.51 11.82
C PRO A 112 -15.79 -35.32 12.90
N PRO A 113 -15.52 -35.05 14.19
CA PRO A 113 -16.29 -35.58 15.31
C PRO A 113 -17.78 -35.22 15.18
N LYS A 114 -18.68 -36.10 15.64
CA LYS A 114 -20.15 -35.91 15.58
C LYS A 114 -20.63 -34.48 15.92
N PRO A 115 -20.19 -33.83 17.02
CA PRO A 115 -20.68 -32.49 17.36
C PRO A 115 -20.17 -31.37 16.45
N LEU A 116 -19.08 -31.58 15.70
CA LEU A 116 -18.42 -30.57 14.86
C LEU A 116 -18.65 -30.79 13.36
N ARG A 117 -19.40 -31.82 12.97
CA ARG A 117 -19.62 -32.19 11.57
C ARG A 117 -20.31 -31.10 10.77
N GLN A 118 -21.48 -30.63 11.19
CA GLN A 118 -22.23 -29.57 10.50
C GLN A 118 -21.43 -28.24 10.41
N PRO A 119 -20.82 -27.76 11.50
CA PRO A 119 -19.94 -26.59 11.43
C PRO A 119 -18.78 -26.75 10.45
N PHE A 120 -18.15 -27.95 10.41
CA PHE A 120 -17.06 -28.25 9.49
C PHE A 120 -17.52 -28.26 8.04
N GLU A 121 -18.61 -28.96 7.71
CA GLU A 121 -19.16 -29.01 6.36
C GLU A 121 -19.47 -27.60 5.84
N ARG A 122 -20.08 -26.75 6.68
CA ARG A 122 -20.35 -25.35 6.31
C ARG A 122 -19.07 -24.55 6.06
N ALA A 123 -18.11 -24.60 6.99
CA ALA A 123 -16.85 -23.87 6.85
C ALA A 123 -16.03 -24.35 5.66
N PHE A 124 -16.08 -25.65 5.36
CA PHE A 124 -15.41 -26.27 4.23
C PHE A 124 -16.02 -25.83 2.89
N GLU A 125 -17.35 -25.85 2.77
CA GLU A 125 -18.05 -25.42 1.55
C GLU A 125 -17.95 -23.92 1.28
N GLU A 126 -18.01 -23.11 2.33
CA GLU A 126 -17.91 -21.65 2.21
C GLU A 126 -16.45 -21.16 2.10
N GLU A 127 -15.46 -22.07 2.18
CA GLU A 127 -14.02 -21.78 2.10
C GLU A 127 -13.60 -20.68 3.12
N GLN A 128 -14.26 -20.64 4.30
CA GLN A 128 -14.08 -19.57 5.29
C GLN A 128 -12.97 -19.90 6.29
N LEU A 129 -11.80 -19.27 6.12
CA LEU A 129 -10.63 -19.40 7.01
C LEU A 129 -11.00 -19.21 8.49
N ARG A 130 -11.73 -18.13 8.80
CA ARG A 130 -12.09 -17.78 10.18
C ARG A 130 -12.91 -18.86 10.88
N ASP A 131 -13.77 -19.55 10.14
CA ASP A 131 -14.65 -20.57 10.72
C ASP A 131 -13.93 -21.91 10.89
N LEU A 132 -12.99 -22.22 9.99
CA LEU A 132 -12.04 -23.33 10.17
C LEU A 132 -11.14 -23.13 11.39
N GLU A 133 -10.66 -21.91 11.64
CA GLU A 133 -9.88 -21.58 12.84
C GLU A 133 -10.71 -21.75 14.12
N LYS A 134 -11.95 -21.22 14.16
CA LYS A 134 -12.85 -21.43 15.31
C LYS A 134 -13.09 -22.91 15.58
N LEU A 135 -13.20 -23.73 14.52
CA LEU A 135 -13.35 -25.17 14.63
C LEU A 135 -12.12 -25.82 15.25
N TRP A 136 -10.92 -25.39 14.87
CA TRP A 136 -9.67 -25.86 15.43
C TRP A 136 -9.61 -25.62 16.95
N TYR A 137 -10.00 -24.43 17.41
CA TYR A 137 -10.08 -24.13 18.85
C TYR A 137 -11.14 -24.99 19.55
N LYS A 138 -12.34 -25.12 18.97
CA LYS A 138 -13.43 -25.92 19.54
C LYS A 138 -13.12 -27.42 19.60
N ALA A 139 -12.31 -27.91 18.67
CA ALA A 139 -11.89 -29.30 18.61
C ALA A 139 -10.89 -29.68 19.71
N GLY A 140 -10.35 -28.70 20.44
CA GLY A 140 -9.38 -28.92 21.52
C GLY A 140 -7.94 -28.54 21.16
N GLY A 141 -7.74 -27.76 20.08
CA GLY A 141 -6.42 -27.31 19.63
C GLY A 141 -5.47 -28.47 19.34
N GLU A 142 -4.18 -28.33 19.66
CA GLU A 142 -3.14 -29.32 19.35
C GLU A 142 -3.38 -30.72 19.92
N ARG A 143 -4.20 -30.87 20.96
CA ARG A 143 -4.45 -32.15 21.63
C ARG A 143 -5.44 -33.05 20.88
N SER A 144 -6.05 -32.55 19.80
CA SER A 144 -7.12 -33.24 19.09
C SER A 144 -6.65 -33.76 17.73
N PRO A 145 -6.90 -35.05 17.41
CA PRO A 145 -6.52 -35.62 16.12
C PRO A 145 -7.26 -34.98 14.94
N PHE A 146 -8.43 -34.37 15.20
CA PHE A 146 -9.18 -33.61 14.20
C PHE A 146 -8.54 -32.23 13.92
N SER A 147 -8.06 -31.55 14.95
CA SER A 147 -7.33 -30.27 14.80
C SER A 147 -6.03 -30.42 14.02
N ALA A 148 -5.32 -31.55 14.20
CA ALA A 148 -4.13 -31.87 13.41
C ALA A 148 -4.44 -32.03 11.91
N GLN A 149 -5.65 -32.48 11.56
CA GLN A 149 -6.10 -32.60 10.18
C GLN A 149 -6.60 -31.26 9.59
N LEU A 150 -7.00 -30.30 10.44
CA LEU A 150 -7.45 -28.97 10.00
C LEU A 150 -6.30 -28.05 9.62
N LEU A 151 -5.12 -28.17 10.25
CA LEU A 151 -3.96 -27.32 9.95
C LEU A 151 -3.55 -27.39 8.46
N PRO A 152 -3.36 -28.58 7.88
CA PRO A 152 -3.02 -28.71 6.47
C PRO A 152 -4.14 -28.22 5.53
N LEU A 153 -5.38 -28.18 6.00
CA LEU A 153 -6.50 -27.63 5.23
C LEU A 153 -6.45 -26.09 5.20
N ILE A 154 -6.16 -25.49 6.36
CA ILE A 154 -6.00 -24.04 6.56
C ILE A 154 -4.80 -23.51 5.76
N GLU A 155 -3.68 -24.24 5.71
CA GLU A 155 -2.48 -23.86 4.95
C GLU A 155 -2.67 -23.86 3.43
N ARG A 156 -3.72 -24.51 2.91
CA ARG A 156 -3.99 -24.65 1.47
C ARG A 156 -5.01 -23.63 0.93
N LEU A 157 -5.56 -22.77 1.80
CA LEU A 157 -6.42 -21.63 1.46
C LEU A 157 -5.58 -20.36 1.25
#